data_AF-A0A966BSU6-F1
#
_entry.id   AF-A0A966BSU6-F1
#
_cell.length_a   1.000
_cell.length_b   1.000
_cell.length_c   1.000
_cell.angle_alpha   90.00
_cell.angle_beta   90.00
_cell.angle_gamma   90.00
#
_symmetry.space_group_name_H-M   'P 1'
#
loop_
_entity.id
_entity.type
_entity.pdbx_description
1 polymer ?
#
loop_
_entity_poly.entity_id
_entity_poly.type
_entity_poly.pdbx_seq_one_letter_code
_entity_poly.pdbx_strand_id
1 'polypeptide(L)'
;TILILAVLTLAPRYEAAIRGVNWIAITVVVITGVCLIWAVSDLPTFGDPNNPIHVHVAPYYIEHSYKDFGVPNMVASVLASWRSIDTFGEVIVIFTAAVAVFSLLSVKPTRPARKPEDEA
;
A
#
# COMPACT_ATOMS: atom_id res chain seq x y z
N THR A 1 8.37 -2.83 -10.98
CA THR A 1 9.66 -2.57 -11.67
C THR A 1 9.48 -1.78 -12.95
N ILE A 2 8.57 -2.17 -13.86
CA ILE A 2 8.31 -1.42 -15.11
C ILE A 2 7.97 0.06 -14.86
N LEU A 3 7.12 0.38 -13.87
CA LEU A 3 6.80 1.77 -13.52
C LEU A 3 8.02 2.58 -13.06
N ILE A 4 8.92 1.97 -12.28
CA ILE A 4 10.15 2.63 -11.83
C ILE A 4 11.04 2.90 -13.03
N LEU A 5 11.21 1.93 -13.94
CA LEU A 5 11.98 2.12 -15.17
C LEU A 5 11.36 3.22 -16.04
N ALA A 6 10.05 3.24 -16.21
CA ALA A 6 9.35 4.29 -16.97
C ALA A 6 9.58 5.69 -16.34
N VAL A 7 9.48 5.81 -15.03
CA VAL A 7 9.79 7.07 -14.32
C VAL A 7 11.25 7.45 -14.52
N LEU A 8 12.19 6.50 -14.43
CA LEU A 8 13.62 6.77 -14.66
C LEU A 8 13.91 7.20 -16.11
N THR A 9 13.15 6.71 -17.10
CA THR A 9 13.30 7.21 -18.49
C THR A 9 12.82 8.65 -18.67
N LEU A 10 11.94 9.13 -17.79
CA LEU A 10 11.40 10.49 -17.79
C LEU A 10 12.15 11.44 -16.83
N ALA A 11 12.85 10.89 -15.84
CA ALA A 11 13.59 11.66 -14.85
C ALA A 11 14.78 12.40 -15.50
N PRO A 12 15.08 13.64 -15.09
CA PRO A 12 16.28 14.35 -15.54
C PRO A 12 17.56 13.59 -15.19
N ARG A 13 18.56 13.64 -16.07
CA ARG A 13 19.85 12.96 -15.89
C ARG A 13 20.73 13.55 -14.77
N TYR A 14 20.43 14.78 -14.35
CA TYR A 14 21.20 15.49 -13.33
C TYR A 14 20.33 15.74 -12.11
N GLU A 15 20.86 15.39 -10.93
CA GLU A 15 20.22 15.63 -9.65
C GLU A 15 20.29 17.12 -9.28
N ALA A 16 19.21 17.64 -8.71
CA ALA A 16 19.23 18.97 -8.10
C ALA A 16 20.23 18.97 -6.92
N ALA A 17 20.93 20.09 -6.73
CA ALA A 17 21.91 20.23 -5.65
C ALA A 17 21.27 19.86 -4.29
N ILE A 18 21.89 18.89 -3.60
CA ILE A 18 21.39 18.36 -2.33
C ILE A 18 21.41 19.49 -1.30
N ARG A 19 20.24 19.89 -0.80
CA ARG A 19 20.14 20.64 0.46
C ARG A 19 20.55 19.69 1.59
N GLY A 20 21.34 20.20 2.53
CA GLY A 20 21.94 19.42 3.62
C GLY A 20 20.93 18.62 4.47
N VAL A 21 21.45 17.92 5.48
CA VAL A 21 20.67 16.95 6.26
C VAL A 21 19.44 17.60 6.93
N ASN A 22 18.26 17.05 6.65
CA ASN A 22 17.02 17.44 7.32
C ASN A 22 16.86 16.70 8.65
N TRP A 23 17.41 17.28 9.72
CA TRP A 23 17.37 16.72 11.07
C TRP A 23 15.96 16.51 11.62
N ILE A 24 14.98 17.33 11.22
CA ILE A 24 13.58 17.16 11.64
C ILE A 24 13.03 15.86 11.04
N ALA A 25 13.23 15.65 9.73
CA ALA A 25 12.78 14.43 9.06
C ALA A 25 13.43 13.17 9.66
N ILE A 26 14.74 13.21 9.94
CA ILE A 26 15.44 12.11 10.60
C ILE A 26 14.84 11.84 11.99
N THR A 27 14.62 12.88 12.78
CA THR A 27 14.05 12.75 14.13
C THR A 27 12.67 12.11 14.07
N VAL A 28 11.80 12.53 13.16
CA VAL A 28 10.47 11.95 12.97
C VAL A 28 10.56 10.46 12.60
N VAL A 29 11.44 10.10 11.65
CA VAL A 29 11.61 8.69 11.23
C VAL A 29 12.12 7.83 12.37
N VAL A 30 13.13 8.30 13.12
CA VAL A 30 13.71 7.57 14.24
C VAL A 30 12.68 7.38 15.35
N ILE A 31 11.94 8.43 15.72
CA ILE A 31 10.87 8.32 16.74
C ILE A 31 9.80 7.32 16.28
N THR A 32 9.34 7.44 15.03
CA THR A 32 8.33 6.52 14.47
C THR A 32 8.83 5.07 14.50
N GLY A 33 10.09 4.84 14.10
CA GLY A 33 10.71 3.52 14.14
C GLY A 33 10.80 2.94 15.55
N VAL A 34 11.22 3.75 16.53
CA VAL A 34 11.25 3.34 17.94
C VAL A 34 9.86 3.02 18.47
N CYS A 35 8.84 3.83 18.15
CA CYS A 35 7.46 3.55 18.52
C CYS A 35 6.96 2.22 17.93
N LEU A 36 7.27 1.94 16.67
CA LEU A 36 6.90 0.66 16.04
C LEU A 36 7.61 -0.54 16.68
N ILE A 37 8.90 -0.41 17.03
CA ILE A 37 9.64 -1.45 17.75
C ILE A 37 9.04 -1.67 19.14
N TRP A 38 8.67 -0.60 19.83
CA TRP A 38 8.01 -0.70 21.13
C TRP A 38 6.65 -1.39 21.02
N ALA A 39 5.83 -1.07 20.01
CA ALA A 39 4.54 -1.72 19.79
C ALA A 39 4.65 -3.25 19.54
N VAL A 40 5.80 -3.75 19.08
CA VAL A 40 6.02 -5.20 18.91
C VAL A 40 6.00 -5.94 20.25
N SER A 41 6.35 -5.30 21.38
CA SER A 41 6.30 -5.98 22.69
C SER A 41 4.89 -6.32 23.15
N ASP A 42 3.87 -5.65 22.61
CA ASP A 42 2.47 -5.89 22.93
C ASP A 42 1.87 -7.05 22.11
N LEU A 43 2.61 -7.57 21.12
CA LEU A 43 2.14 -8.70 20.32
C LEU A 43 2.17 -9.99 21.12
N PRO A 44 1.19 -10.89 20.89
CA PRO A 44 1.20 -12.21 21.51
C PRO A 44 2.49 -12.97 21.18
N THR A 45 3.00 -13.73 22.15
CA THR A 45 4.24 -14.49 22.02
C THR A 45 4.16 -15.47 20.85
N PHE A 46 5.18 -15.46 20.00
CA PHE A 46 5.17 -16.29 18.80
C PHE A 46 5.11 -17.78 19.15
N GLY A 47 4.19 -18.52 18.53
CA GLY A 47 4.08 -19.97 18.66
C GLY A 47 3.36 -20.49 19.93
N ASP A 48 2.85 -19.61 20.80
CA ASP A 48 2.04 -20.05 21.95
C ASP A 48 0.69 -20.63 21.46
N PRO A 49 0.37 -21.90 21.77
CA PRO A 49 -0.90 -22.52 21.40
C PRO A 49 -2.14 -21.81 21.96
N ASN A 50 -1.98 -21.05 23.04
CA ASN A 50 -3.07 -20.33 23.70
C ASN A 50 -3.30 -18.93 23.11
N ASN A 51 -2.55 -18.55 22.06
CA ASN A 51 -2.76 -17.28 21.40
C ASN A 51 -4.19 -17.18 20.84
N PRO A 52 -4.83 -15.97 20.88
CA PRO A 52 -6.21 -15.77 20.45
C PRO A 52 -6.52 -16.30 19.04
N ILE A 53 -5.54 -16.24 18.13
CA ILE A 53 -5.69 -16.73 16.77
C ILE A 53 -5.95 -18.24 16.70
N HIS A 54 -5.32 -19.03 17.58
CA HIS A 54 -5.38 -20.50 17.58
C HIS A 54 -6.60 -21.05 18.33
N VAL A 55 -7.15 -20.28 19.27
CA VAL A 55 -8.27 -20.73 20.11
C VAL A 55 -9.63 -20.20 19.66
N HIS A 56 -9.67 -19.08 18.93
CA HIS A 56 -10.94 -18.41 18.62
C HIS A 56 -11.40 -18.62 17.18
N VAL A 57 -10.65 -18.13 16.20
CA VAL A 57 -11.12 -18.03 14.80
C VAL A 57 -10.53 -19.09 13.87
N ALA A 58 -9.25 -19.47 14.06
CA ALA A 58 -8.61 -20.42 13.16
C ALA A 58 -9.26 -21.82 13.18
N PRO A 59 -9.62 -22.42 14.34
CA PRO A 59 -10.26 -23.73 14.36
C PRO A 59 -11.57 -23.74 13.57
N TYR A 60 -12.39 -22.70 13.75
CA TYR A 60 -13.66 -22.56 13.05
C TYR A 60 -13.46 -22.54 11.52
N TYR A 61 -12.55 -21.68 11.02
CA TYR A 61 -12.29 -21.61 9.58
C TYR A 61 -11.72 -22.91 9.01
N ILE A 62 -10.84 -23.60 9.74
CA ILE A 62 -10.27 -24.88 9.30
C ILE A 62 -11.38 -25.94 9.14
N GLU A 63 -12.31 -26.01 10.09
CA GLU A 63 -13.35 -27.05 10.10
C GLU A 63 -14.55 -26.76 9.19
N HIS A 64 -14.86 -25.48 8.93
CA HIS A 64 -16.11 -25.07 8.28
C HIS A 64 -15.91 -24.49 6.87
N SER A 65 -14.73 -24.01 6.49
CA SER A 65 -14.51 -23.35 5.18
C SER A 65 -14.99 -24.17 3.98
N TYR A 66 -14.66 -25.47 3.95
CA TYR A 66 -15.09 -26.34 2.85
C TYR A 66 -16.57 -26.72 2.95
N LYS A 67 -17.08 -26.94 4.16
CA LYS A 67 -18.48 -27.34 4.38
C LYS A 67 -19.45 -26.23 3.99
N ASP A 68 -19.11 -24.98 4.30
CA ASP A 68 -19.99 -23.83 4.11
C ASP A 68 -19.95 -23.32 2.67
N PHE A 69 -18.79 -23.37 2.01
CA PHE A 69 -18.58 -22.72 0.71
C PHE A 69 -18.16 -23.65 -0.43
N GLY A 70 -17.81 -24.91 -0.15
CA GLY A 70 -17.38 -25.89 -1.17
C GLY A 70 -16.05 -25.55 -1.86
N VAL A 71 -15.33 -24.54 -1.38
CA VAL A 71 -14.04 -24.10 -1.94
C VAL A 71 -12.91 -24.81 -1.18
N PRO A 72 -12.03 -25.57 -1.86
CA PRO A 72 -10.96 -26.33 -1.20
C PRO A 72 -9.86 -25.43 -0.61
N ASN A 73 -9.70 -24.22 -1.14
CA ASN A 73 -8.75 -23.25 -0.60
C ASN A 73 -9.39 -22.42 0.52
N MET A 74 -9.02 -22.75 1.76
CA MET A 74 -9.50 -22.07 2.98
C MET A 74 -9.23 -20.55 2.97
N VAL A 75 -8.08 -20.11 2.46
CA VAL A 75 -7.75 -18.67 2.44
C VAL A 75 -8.67 -17.94 1.45
N ALA A 76 -8.85 -18.51 0.26
CA ALA A 76 -9.74 -17.94 -0.75
C ALA A 76 -11.20 -17.91 -0.25
N SER A 77 -11.67 -18.95 0.43
CA SER A 77 -13.02 -18.96 1.00
C SER A 77 -13.20 -17.92 2.10
N VAL A 78 -12.21 -17.73 2.99
CA VAL A 78 -12.29 -16.71 4.04
C VAL A 78 -12.30 -15.30 3.44
N LEU A 79 -11.41 -15.02 2.49
CA LEU A 79 -11.30 -13.71 1.83
C LEU A 79 -12.53 -13.37 0.98
N ALA A 80 -13.15 -14.36 0.33
CA ALA A 80 -14.32 -14.17 -0.52
C ALA A 80 -15.65 -14.22 0.24
N SER A 81 -15.68 -14.80 1.46
CA SER A 81 -16.89 -14.94 2.26
C SER A 81 -16.85 -14.09 3.53
N TRP A 82 -16.26 -14.59 4.63
CA TRP A 82 -16.29 -13.92 5.94
C TRP A 82 -15.57 -12.57 5.96
N ARG A 83 -14.57 -12.38 5.10
CA ARG A 83 -13.80 -11.13 4.95
C ARG A 83 -13.97 -10.48 3.57
N SER A 84 -15.12 -10.73 2.94
CA SER A 84 -15.46 -10.19 1.61
C SER A 84 -15.47 -8.67 1.54
N ILE A 85 -15.80 -7.97 2.63
CA ILE A 85 -15.82 -6.50 2.65
C ILE A 85 -14.40 -5.93 2.58
N ASP A 86 -13.44 -6.54 3.27
CA ASP A 86 -12.04 -6.11 3.25
C ASP A 86 -11.45 -6.23 1.83
N THR A 87 -11.74 -7.35 1.14
CA THR A 87 -11.28 -7.58 -0.24
C THR A 87 -12.02 -6.75 -1.27
N PHE A 88 -13.32 -6.53 -1.09
CA PHE A 88 -14.08 -5.60 -1.94
C PHE A 88 -13.55 -4.16 -1.80
N GLY A 89 -13.19 -3.75 -0.59
CA GLY A 89 -12.52 -2.46 -0.34
C GLY A 89 -11.18 -2.35 -1.08
N GLU A 90 -10.35 -3.40 -1.05
CA GLU A 90 -9.11 -3.45 -1.83
C GLU A 90 -9.36 -3.25 -3.33
N VAL A 91 -10.36 -3.94 -3.88
CA VAL A 91 -10.74 -3.80 -5.30
C VAL A 91 -11.15 -2.36 -5.63
N ILE A 92 -11.93 -1.71 -4.77
CA ILE A 92 -12.31 -0.30 -4.95
C ILE A 92 -11.07 0.59 -4.96
N VAL A 93 -10.14 0.43 -4.01
CA VAL A 93 -8.93 1.24 -3.92
C VAL A 93 -8.08 1.11 -5.18
N ILE A 94 -7.84 -0.12 -5.64
CA ILE A 94 -7.04 -0.38 -6.86
C ILE A 94 -7.75 0.18 -8.09
N PHE A 95 -9.07 -0.01 -8.20
CA PHE A 95 -9.86 0.53 -9.30
C PHE A 95 -9.82 2.05 -9.34
N THR A 96 -10.00 2.73 -8.20
CA THR A 96 -9.91 4.19 -8.10
C THR A 96 -8.51 4.68 -8.47
N ALA A 97 -7.44 4.02 -8.02
CA ALA A 97 -6.08 4.36 -8.41
C ALA A 97 -5.87 4.23 -9.92
N ALA A 98 -6.40 3.16 -10.54
CA ALA A 98 -6.31 2.95 -11.99
C ALA A 98 -7.06 4.05 -12.78
N VAL A 99 -8.28 4.40 -12.36
CA VAL A 99 -9.06 5.49 -12.98
C VAL A 99 -8.36 6.84 -12.82
N ALA A 100 -7.79 7.13 -11.66
CA ALA A 100 -7.04 8.37 -11.41
C ALA A 100 -5.83 8.49 -12.34
N VAL A 101 -5.02 7.43 -12.46
CA VAL A 101 -3.88 7.40 -13.38
C VAL A 101 -4.33 7.53 -14.84
N PHE A 102 -5.38 6.80 -15.25
CA PHE A 102 -5.92 6.89 -16.60
C PHE A 102 -6.41 8.30 -16.94
N SER A 103 -7.11 8.96 -16.00
CA SER A 103 -7.58 10.33 -16.16
C SER A 103 -6.43 11.31 -16.34
N LEU A 104 -5.38 11.23 -15.51
CA LEU A 104 -4.20 12.10 -15.61
C LEU A 104 -3.47 11.94 -16.96
N LEU A 105 -3.40 10.72 -17.49
CA LEU A 105 -2.73 10.45 -18.77
C LEU A 105 -3.60 10.79 -20.00
N SER A 106 -4.92 10.76 -19.86
CA SER A 106 -5.86 11.02 -20.97
C SER A 106 -6.10 12.50 -21.25
N VAL A 107 -5.83 13.38 -20.26
CA VAL A 107 -6.00 14.82 -20.42
C VAL A 107 -4.80 15.41 -21.18
N LYS A 108 -5.06 15.93 -22.38
CA LYS A 108 -4.03 16.60 -23.20
C LYS A 108 -3.59 17.89 -22.50
N PRO A 109 -2.28 18.11 -22.23
CA PRO A 109 -1.83 19.32 -21.55
C PRO A 109 -2.19 20.56 -22.38
N THR A 110 -2.99 21.47 -21.81
CA THR A 110 -3.14 22.81 -22.37
C THR A 110 -1.83 23.55 -22.14
N ARG A 111 -1.06 23.76 -23.22
CA ARG A 111 0.18 24.56 -23.13
C ARG A 111 -0.20 25.99 -22.71
N PRO A 112 0.37 26.52 -21.61
CA PRO A 112 0.24 27.95 -21.35
C PRO A 112 0.89 28.71 -22.50
N ALA A 113 0.20 29.75 -23.00
CA ALA A 113 0.69 30.59 -24.06
C ALA A 113 2.05 31.18 -23.67
N ARG A 114 3.08 30.94 -24.49
CA ARG A 114 4.43 31.51 -24.28
C ARG A 114 4.28 33.04 -24.31
N LYS A 115 4.55 33.69 -23.19
CA LYS A 115 4.61 35.16 -23.14
C LYS A 115 5.76 35.60 -24.05
N PRO A 116 5.56 36.56 -24.98
CA PRO A 116 6.65 37.09 -25.79
C PRO A 116 7.75 37.59 -24.84
N GLU A 117 8.98 37.16 -25.07
CA GLU A 117 10.14 37.71 -24.38
C GLU A 117 10.29 39.14 -24.89
N ASP A 118 10.20 40.12 -23.98
CA ASP A 118 10.43 41.52 -24.31
C ASP A 118 11.87 41.67 -24.81
N GLU A 119 12.03 41.95 -26.10
CA GLU A 119 13.29 42.36 -26.72
C GLU A 119 13.71 43.71 -26.12
N ALA A 120 14.87 43.74 -25.45
CA ALA A 120 15.53 44.95 -24.95
C ALA A 120 17.01 44.93 -25.35
#